data_AF-B2W765-F1
#
_entry.id   AF-B2W765-F1
#
_cell.length_a   1.000
_cell.length_b   1.000
_cell.length_c   1.000
_cell.angle_alpha   90.00
_cell.angle_beta   90.00
_cell.angle_gamma   90.00
#
_symmetry.space_group_name_H-M   'P 1'
#
loop_
_entity.id
_entity.type
_entity.pdbx_description
1 polymer ?
#
loop_
_entity_poly.entity_id
_entity_poly.type
_entity_poly.pdbx_seq_one_letter_code
_entity_poly.pdbx_strand_id
1 'polypeptide(L)'
;MADQRKAYKQIDDPGSECKINEAMLERAVTAIDHLSSKLSYVLLPTGTKIYGCQMVDEFPFAKDLPLKETLPPIPEPHLSQLFYYNQIDCLKRISKGKRWNWCEVRPDNIIGFVPNNNAYCLAQTLALYLSLYRSVQGEGAKCPFPGTEKSWVNKYNESPQDMVAHFSIHASLHPEKTASQSFNVGGQEDSWSGKWPVICDYFGLDGTGPEENSPQPGAYIDAHKKEWYELEKKHNLKKGSVDSDITHPGFQYVIMTLFDFDRQMSMEASHKVGYTEEIGTKEAWTTAFDRMRKAKVIP
;
A
#
# COMPACT_ATOMS: atom_id res chain seq x y z
N MET A 1 -9.76 -11.98 -22.41
CA MET A 1 -9.00 -10.79 -22.86
C MET A 1 -9.14 -9.61 -21.87
N ALA A 2 -8.85 -9.82 -20.58
CA ALA A 2 -8.98 -8.79 -19.54
C ALA A 2 -7.66 -8.45 -18.81
N ASP A 3 -6.52 -9.01 -19.22
CA ASP A 3 -5.23 -8.91 -18.49
C ASP A 3 -4.23 -7.90 -19.10
N GLN A 4 -4.68 -6.77 -19.68
CA GLN A 4 -3.78 -5.88 -20.45
C GLN A 4 -3.60 -4.45 -19.91
N ARG A 5 -4.18 -4.09 -18.76
CA ARG A 5 -4.05 -2.73 -18.21
C ARG A 5 -3.68 -2.75 -16.73
N LYS A 6 -2.55 -3.36 -16.41
CA LYS A 6 -2.00 -3.32 -15.06
C LYS A 6 -0.73 -2.47 -15.07
N ALA A 7 -0.54 -1.65 -14.04
CA ALA A 7 0.71 -0.91 -13.83
C ALA A 7 1.83 -1.81 -13.27
N TYR A 8 1.47 -3.02 -12.84
CA TYR A 8 2.34 -4.03 -12.25
C TYR A 8 1.77 -5.43 -12.53
N LYS A 9 2.65 -6.41 -12.75
CA LYS A 9 2.26 -7.82 -12.85
C LYS A 9 3.05 -8.65 -11.84
N GLN A 10 2.36 -9.21 -10.85
CA GLN A 10 2.93 -10.20 -9.94
C GLN A 10 3.21 -11.49 -10.70
N ILE A 11 4.43 -11.99 -10.56
CA ILE A 11 4.91 -13.24 -11.15
C ILE A 11 5.78 -13.93 -10.09
N ASP A 12 5.58 -15.23 -9.89
CA ASP A 12 6.27 -15.96 -8.81
C ASP A 12 7.77 -16.13 -9.07
N ASP A 13 8.19 -16.23 -10.34
CA ASP A 13 9.60 -16.24 -10.72
C ASP A 13 10.17 -14.81 -10.73
N PRO A 14 11.10 -14.45 -9.82
CA PRO A 14 11.59 -13.08 -9.71
C PRO A 14 12.28 -12.57 -10.97
N GLY A 15 13.00 -13.46 -11.68
CA GLY A 15 13.67 -13.08 -12.93
C GLY A 15 12.69 -12.66 -14.02
N SER A 16 11.57 -13.38 -14.15
CA SER A 16 10.47 -13.05 -15.06
C SER A 16 9.70 -11.81 -14.59
N GLU A 17 9.48 -11.66 -13.28
CA GLU A 17 8.85 -10.48 -12.70
C GLU A 17 9.64 -9.21 -13.01
N CYS A 18 10.96 -9.22 -12.77
CA CYS A 18 11.87 -8.13 -13.11
C CYS A 18 11.78 -7.76 -14.59
N LYS A 19 11.95 -8.74 -15.48
CA LYS A 19 11.94 -8.51 -16.94
C LYS A 19 10.61 -7.93 -17.43
N ILE A 20 9.48 -8.46 -16.95
CA ILE A 20 8.16 -8.06 -17.44
C ILE A 20 7.80 -6.66 -16.93
N ASN A 21 8.02 -6.37 -15.64
CA ASN A 21 7.69 -5.06 -15.08
C ASN A 21 8.63 -3.95 -15.58
N GLU A 22 9.90 -4.26 -15.86
CA GLU A 22 10.81 -3.34 -16.58
C GLU A 22 10.29 -3.06 -17.99
N ALA A 23 9.96 -4.09 -18.77
CA ALA A 23 9.50 -3.93 -20.14
C ALA A 23 8.17 -3.19 -20.24
N MET A 24 7.27 -3.36 -19.27
CA MET A 24 6.01 -2.61 -19.18
C MET A 24 6.27 -1.10 -18.99
N LEU A 25 7.17 -0.74 -18.07
CA LEU A 25 7.56 0.65 -17.82
C LEU A 25 8.24 1.26 -19.05
N GLU A 26 9.24 0.58 -19.60
CA GLU A 26 10.00 1.06 -20.75
C GLU A 26 9.09 1.36 -21.94
N ARG A 27 8.19 0.42 -22.27
CA ARG A 27 7.23 0.60 -23.38
C ARG A 27 6.30 1.77 -23.15
N ALA A 28 5.78 1.94 -21.94
CA ALA A 28 4.86 3.04 -21.63
C ALA A 28 5.56 4.39 -21.77
N VAL A 29 6.74 4.55 -21.15
CA VAL A 29 7.47 5.82 -21.15
C VAL A 29 8.01 6.16 -22.53
N THR A 30 8.64 5.22 -23.23
CA THR A 30 9.21 5.47 -24.56
C THR A 30 8.13 5.76 -25.61
N ALA A 31 6.96 5.13 -25.52
CA ALA A 31 5.84 5.46 -26.39
C ALA A 31 5.36 6.91 -26.17
N ILE A 32 5.20 7.35 -24.92
CA ILE A 32 4.79 8.74 -24.62
C ILE A 32 5.88 9.73 -25.03
N ASP A 33 7.15 9.44 -24.76
CA ASP A 33 8.29 10.26 -25.18
C ASP A 33 8.35 10.44 -26.71
N HIS A 34 8.06 9.38 -27.47
CA HIS A 34 8.01 9.45 -28.93
C HIS A 34 6.80 10.25 -29.46
N LEU A 35 5.63 10.07 -28.84
CA LEU A 35 4.37 10.67 -29.29
C LEU A 35 4.16 12.11 -28.80
N SER A 36 4.79 12.49 -27.69
CA SER A 36 4.59 13.79 -27.05
C SER A 36 5.90 14.51 -26.82
N SER A 37 6.16 15.51 -27.66
CA SER A 37 7.27 16.44 -27.49
C SER A 37 7.16 17.29 -26.20
N LYS A 38 6.00 17.26 -25.54
CA LYS A 38 5.68 17.98 -24.30
C LYS A 38 5.81 17.13 -23.03
N LEU A 39 6.21 15.86 -23.13
CA LEU A 39 6.54 15.09 -21.93
C LEU A 39 7.60 15.85 -21.13
N SER A 40 7.33 16.11 -19.86
CA SER A 40 8.18 16.90 -18.96
C SER A 40 8.60 16.14 -17.70
N TYR A 41 7.77 15.21 -17.23
CA TYR A 41 8.00 14.51 -15.98
C TYR A 41 7.41 13.10 -15.99
N VAL A 42 8.13 12.14 -15.41
CA VAL A 42 7.68 10.75 -15.18
C VAL A 42 7.85 10.42 -13.70
N LEU A 43 6.80 9.93 -13.05
CA LEU A 43 6.88 9.52 -11.66
C LEU A 43 6.79 8.00 -11.54
N LEU A 44 7.72 7.40 -10.79
CA LEU A 44 7.76 5.96 -10.55
C LEU A 44 7.38 5.65 -9.10
N PRO A 45 6.18 5.12 -8.84
CA PRO A 45 5.87 4.55 -7.54
C PRO A 45 6.54 3.17 -7.40
N THR A 46 7.31 2.99 -6.34
CA THR A 46 7.90 1.71 -5.92
C THR A 46 7.30 1.32 -4.56
N GLY A 47 8.08 1.35 -3.48
CA GLY A 47 7.62 1.20 -2.11
C GLY A 47 8.67 0.63 -1.18
N THR A 48 8.29 0.41 0.08
CA THR A 48 9.22 0.01 1.16
C THR A 48 9.87 -1.36 0.99
N LYS A 49 9.45 -2.18 0.01
CA LYS A 49 10.20 -3.37 -0.39
C LYS A 49 11.63 -3.07 -0.83
N ILE A 50 11.91 -1.83 -1.27
CA ILE A 50 13.27 -1.39 -1.60
C ILE A 50 14.21 -1.44 -0.39
N TYR A 51 13.66 -1.32 0.82
CA TYR A 51 14.39 -1.47 2.08
C TYR A 51 14.41 -2.91 2.58
N GLY A 52 13.76 -3.85 1.88
CA GLY A 52 13.79 -5.26 2.23
C GLY A 52 12.78 -5.67 3.31
N CYS A 53 11.70 -4.92 3.53
CA CYS A 53 10.69 -5.26 4.54
C CYS A 53 10.05 -6.65 4.30
N GLN A 54 9.98 -7.12 3.05
CA GLN A 54 9.49 -8.46 2.71
C GLN A 54 10.36 -9.61 3.22
N MET A 55 11.57 -9.32 3.69
CA MET A 55 12.51 -10.33 4.20
C MET A 55 12.24 -10.68 5.67
N VAL A 56 11.33 -9.95 6.33
CA VAL A 56 10.81 -10.21 7.67
C VAL A 56 11.95 -10.44 8.68
N ASP A 57 12.26 -11.69 9.02
CA ASP A 57 13.29 -12.06 9.99
C ASP A 57 14.70 -11.61 9.55
N GLU A 58 14.92 -11.43 8.24
CA GLU A 58 16.17 -10.97 7.66
C GLU A 58 16.15 -9.48 7.28
N PHE A 59 15.25 -8.69 7.87
CA PHE A 59 15.15 -7.25 7.61
C PHE A 59 16.50 -6.53 7.90
N PRO A 60 17.16 -5.95 6.88
CA PRO A 60 18.59 -5.64 6.95
C PRO A 60 18.85 -4.32 7.67
N PHE A 61 17.83 -3.48 7.81
CA PHE A 61 17.91 -2.13 8.37
C PHE A 61 17.18 -2.00 9.71
N ALA A 62 16.97 -3.10 10.43
CA ALA A 62 16.35 -3.10 11.76
C ALA A 62 17.07 -2.19 12.77
N LYS A 63 18.36 -1.90 12.55
CA LYS A 63 19.19 -1.02 13.39
C LYS A 63 19.37 0.39 12.81
N ASP A 64 18.84 0.66 11.63
CA ASP A 64 19.04 1.90 10.85
C ASP A 64 17.71 2.63 10.60
N LEU A 65 16.91 2.74 11.66
CA LEU A 65 15.62 3.42 11.63
C LEU A 65 15.76 4.90 12.08
N PRO A 66 14.96 5.83 11.52
CA PRO A 66 13.96 5.60 10.48
C PRO A 66 14.59 5.37 9.10
N LEU A 67 13.89 4.62 8.23
CA LEU A 67 14.37 4.29 6.89
C LEU A 67 14.54 5.55 6.04
N LYS A 68 15.75 5.75 5.53
CA LYS A 68 16.11 6.91 4.70
C LYS A 68 16.41 6.47 3.27
N GLU A 69 16.15 7.35 2.32
CA GLU A 69 16.38 7.10 0.91
C GLU A 69 17.88 6.96 0.57
N THR A 70 18.75 7.43 1.47
CA THR A 70 20.21 7.32 1.42
C THR A 70 20.75 5.98 1.93
N LEU A 71 19.90 5.08 2.45
CA LEU A 71 20.33 3.74 2.85
C LEU A 71 20.89 2.99 1.63
N PRO A 72 21.88 2.10 1.84
CA PRO A 72 22.43 1.30 0.75
C PRO A 72 21.37 0.34 0.19
N PRO A 73 21.57 -0.20 -1.02
CA PRO A 73 20.74 -1.29 -1.53
C PRO A 73 20.73 -2.51 -0.58
N ILE A 74 19.64 -3.29 -0.63
CA ILE A 74 19.52 -4.56 0.11
C ILE A 74 20.53 -5.59 -0.38
N PRO A 75 20.88 -6.62 0.41
CA PRO A 75 21.84 -7.65 -0.03
C PRO A 75 21.31 -8.54 -1.16
N GLU A 76 22.23 -9.16 -1.90
CA GLU A 76 21.90 -10.28 -2.80
C GLU A 76 21.49 -11.53 -2.00
N PRO A 77 20.59 -12.39 -2.53
CA PRO A 77 20.01 -12.33 -3.88
C PRO A 77 18.80 -11.39 -4.01
N HIS A 78 18.33 -10.79 -2.91
CA HIS A 78 17.08 -10.01 -2.90
C HIS A 78 17.14 -8.74 -3.76
N LEU A 79 18.32 -8.13 -3.87
CA LEU A 79 18.55 -7.00 -4.76
C LEU A 79 18.20 -7.35 -6.21
N SER A 80 18.83 -8.40 -6.76
CA SER A 80 18.61 -8.79 -8.17
C SER A 80 17.23 -9.38 -8.44
N GLN A 81 16.51 -9.78 -7.40
CA GLN A 81 15.16 -10.33 -7.46
C GLN A 81 14.05 -9.28 -7.30
N LEU A 82 14.37 -8.03 -6.93
CA LEU A 82 13.37 -6.99 -6.75
C LEU A 82 13.29 -6.07 -7.98
N PHE A 83 12.18 -6.17 -8.70
CA PHE A 83 11.96 -5.42 -9.95
C PHE A 83 12.00 -3.89 -9.80
N TYR A 84 11.90 -3.34 -8.59
CA TYR A 84 12.05 -1.90 -8.34
C TYR A 84 13.40 -1.37 -8.82
N TYR A 85 14.48 -2.10 -8.55
CA TYR A 85 15.83 -1.70 -8.99
C TYR A 85 15.93 -1.68 -10.52
N ASN A 86 15.38 -2.69 -11.20
CA ASN A 86 15.30 -2.74 -12.67
C ASN A 86 14.52 -1.56 -13.26
N GLN A 87 13.37 -1.20 -12.67
CA GLN A 87 12.56 -0.07 -13.13
C GLN A 87 13.29 1.27 -12.95
N ILE A 88 13.95 1.46 -11.82
CA ILE A 88 14.76 2.65 -11.53
C ILE A 88 15.92 2.77 -12.54
N ASP A 89 16.65 1.68 -12.78
CA ASP A 89 17.77 1.68 -13.73
C ASP A 89 17.32 1.84 -15.18
N CYS A 90 16.16 1.29 -15.53
CA CYS A 90 15.50 1.54 -16.82
C CYS A 90 15.19 3.03 -17.00
N LEU A 91 14.60 3.72 -16.01
CA LEU A 91 14.33 5.15 -16.10
C LEU A 91 15.61 5.98 -16.23
N LYS A 92 16.64 5.70 -15.42
CA LYS A 92 17.96 6.34 -15.58
C LYS A 92 18.51 6.20 -17.00
N ARG A 93 18.35 5.01 -17.59
CA ARG A 93 18.82 4.70 -18.94
C ARG A 93 18.04 5.46 -20.01
N ILE A 94 16.70 5.37 -20.00
CA ILE A 94 15.87 5.94 -21.06
C ILE A 94 15.67 7.46 -20.93
N SER A 95 15.88 8.05 -19.74
CA SER A 95 15.83 9.50 -19.51
C SER A 95 17.11 10.23 -19.97
N LYS A 96 18.20 9.51 -20.24
CA LYS A 96 19.48 10.13 -20.59
C LYS A 96 19.37 10.97 -21.86
N GLY A 97 19.69 12.27 -21.74
CA GLY A 97 19.63 13.22 -22.86
C GLY A 97 18.21 13.63 -23.26
N LYS A 98 17.18 13.24 -22.50
CA LYS A 98 15.79 13.65 -22.72
C LYS A 98 15.50 14.99 -22.07
N ARG A 99 14.41 15.64 -22.51
CA ARG A 99 13.94 16.91 -21.95
C ARG A 99 13.06 16.74 -20.72
N TRP A 100 12.58 15.53 -20.47
CA TRP A 100 11.78 15.21 -19.30
C TRP A 100 12.64 14.69 -18.15
N ASN A 101 12.13 14.89 -16.93
CA ASN A 101 12.75 14.43 -15.70
C ASN A 101 11.93 13.29 -15.08
N TRP A 102 12.46 12.66 -14.04
CA TRP A 102 11.70 11.67 -13.29
C TRP A 102 12.10 11.65 -11.82
N CYS A 103 11.27 11.06 -10.98
CA CYS A 103 11.65 10.69 -9.61
C CYS A 103 10.99 9.38 -9.19
N GLU A 104 11.50 8.80 -8.12
CA GLU A 104 10.92 7.65 -7.43
C GLU A 104 10.12 8.11 -6.21
N VAL A 105 8.96 7.49 -5.98
CA VAL A 105 8.15 7.67 -4.77
C VAL A 105 8.00 6.31 -4.07
N ARG A 106 8.35 6.27 -2.80
CA ARG A 106 8.38 5.08 -1.95
C ARG A 106 7.30 5.17 -0.87
N PRO A 107 6.06 4.75 -1.17
CA PRO A 107 5.05 4.57 -0.14
C PRO A 107 5.31 3.27 0.65
N ASP A 108 4.79 3.20 1.87
CA ASP A 108 4.54 1.94 2.57
C ASP A 108 3.13 1.44 2.21
N ASN A 109 2.44 0.73 3.10
CA ASN A 109 1.08 0.27 2.90
C ASN A 109 0.16 1.45 2.58
N ILE A 110 -0.37 1.48 1.35
CA ILE A 110 -1.23 2.57 0.89
C ILE A 110 -2.63 2.40 1.46
N ILE A 111 -3.08 3.39 2.23
CA ILE A 111 -4.45 3.44 2.76
C ILE A 111 -5.30 4.27 1.81
N GLY A 112 -6.24 3.62 1.13
CA GLY A 112 -7.06 4.27 0.12
C GLY A 112 -8.12 3.38 -0.48
N PHE A 113 -8.73 3.89 -1.55
CA PHE A 113 -9.81 3.24 -2.27
C PHE A 113 -9.46 3.07 -3.75
N VAL A 114 -9.69 1.86 -4.28
CA VAL A 114 -9.52 1.55 -5.70
C VAL A 114 -10.86 1.03 -6.25
N PRO A 115 -11.57 1.79 -7.12
CA PRO A 115 -12.90 1.43 -7.60
C PRO A 115 -13.01 0.05 -8.29
N ASN A 116 -11.92 -0.38 -8.92
CA ASN A 116 -11.83 -1.62 -9.69
C ASN A 116 -11.12 -2.75 -8.93
N ASN A 117 -10.99 -2.62 -7.61
CA ASN A 117 -10.22 -3.50 -6.74
C ASN A 117 -8.70 -3.46 -7.02
N ASN A 118 -7.91 -3.93 -6.06
CA ASN A 118 -6.47 -4.10 -6.16
C ASN A 118 -6.05 -5.30 -5.31
N ALA A 119 -5.03 -6.03 -5.76
CA ALA A 119 -4.55 -7.23 -5.08
C ALA A 119 -4.03 -6.95 -3.66
N TYR A 120 -3.50 -5.75 -3.41
CA TYR A 120 -2.83 -5.35 -2.18
C TYR A 120 -3.55 -4.16 -1.53
N CYS A 121 -4.86 -4.28 -1.27
CA CYS A 121 -5.66 -3.22 -0.65
C CYS A 121 -6.12 -3.62 0.76
N LEU A 122 -5.31 -3.32 1.77
CA LEU A 122 -5.63 -3.66 3.16
C LEU A 122 -6.90 -2.97 3.64
N ALA A 123 -7.08 -1.70 3.28
CA ALA A 123 -8.27 -0.92 3.63
C ALA A 123 -9.55 -1.61 3.16
N GLN A 124 -9.60 -2.14 1.95
CA GLN A 124 -10.78 -2.83 1.45
C GLN A 124 -11.01 -4.15 2.19
N THR A 125 -9.97 -4.96 2.39
CA THR A 125 -10.10 -6.23 3.14
C THR A 125 -10.64 -6.00 4.55
N LEU A 126 -10.11 -5.01 5.27
CA LEU A 126 -10.58 -4.67 6.61
C LEU A 126 -11.98 -4.07 6.61
N ALA A 127 -12.32 -3.25 5.61
CA ALA A 127 -13.66 -2.69 5.49
C ALA A 127 -14.74 -3.78 5.30
N LEU A 128 -14.46 -4.77 4.43
CA LEU A 128 -15.34 -5.92 4.21
C LEU A 128 -15.44 -6.77 5.48
N TYR A 129 -14.29 -7.09 6.10
CA TYR A 129 -14.21 -7.87 7.34
C TYR A 129 -15.00 -7.21 8.48
N LEU A 130 -14.76 -5.94 8.77
CA LEU A 130 -15.37 -5.26 9.91
C LEU A 130 -16.85 -4.97 9.69
N SER A 131 -17.28 -4.71 8.44
CA SER A 131 -18.70 -4.61 8.11
C SER A 131 -19.43 -5.93 8.35
N LEU A 132 -18.82 -7.04 7.92
CA LEU A 132 -19.36 -8.39 8.15
C LEU A 132 -19.34 -8.75 9.63
N TYR A 133 -18.23 -8.48 10.32
CA TYR A 133 -18.04 -8.75 11.73
C TYR A 133 -19.08 -8.01 12.57
N ARG A 134 -19.30 -6.72 12.33
CA ARG A 134 -20.39 -5.96 12.97
C ARG A 134 -21.76 -6.56 12.66
N SER A 135 -22.00 -7.00 11.42
CA SER A 135 -23.28 -7.60 11.05
C SER A 135 -23.55 -8.94 11.75
N VAL A 136 -22.50 -9.73 12.02
CA VAL A 136 -22.62 -11.07 12.63
C VAL A 136 -22.57 -11.00 14.15
N GLN A 137 -21.65 -10.21 14.71
CA GLN A 137 -21.41 -10.15 16.16
C GLN A 137 -22.21 -9.05 16.87
N GLY A 138 -22.70 -8.05 16.13
CA GLY A 138 -23.47 -6.93 16.67
C GLY A 138 -22.65 -5.65 16.89
N GLU A 139 -23.37 -4.57 17.16
CA GLU A 139 -22.78 -3.26 17.49
C GLU A 139 -22.19 -3.27 18.90
N GLY A 140 -21.03 -2.64 19.06
CA GLY A 140 -20.24 -2.65 20.29
C GLY A 140 -19.54 -3.98 20.56
N ALA A 141 -19.58 -4.94 19.63
CA ALA A 141 -18.87 -6.21 19.79
C ALA A 141 -17.36 -5.96 19.87
N LYS A 142 -16.72 -6.69 20.78
CA LYS A 142 -15.27 -6.74 20.90
C LYS A 142 -14.67 -7.32 19.62
N CYS A 143 -13.69 -6.63 19.05
CA CYS A 143 -12.99 -7.02 17.84
C CYS A 143 -11.48 -7.10 18.13
N PRO A 144 -10.96 -8.27 18.50
CA PRO A 144 -9.52 -8.47 18.71
C PRO A 144 -8.71 -8.20 17.45
N PHE A 145 -7.53 -7.60 17.63
CA PHE A 145 -6.58 -7.41 16.54
C PHE A 145 -6.12 -8.76 15.97
N PRO A 146 -6.26 -9.03 14.66
CA PRO A 146 -5.98 -10.34 14.09
C PRO A 146 -4.48 -10.52 13.75
N GLY A 147 -3.58 -10.04 14.61
CA GLY A 147 -2.14 -10.16 14.47
C GLY A 147 -1.48 -10.77 15.71
N THR A 148 -0.18 -10.54 15.88
CA THR A 148 0.60 -10.95 17.05
C THR A 148 0.82 -9.81 18.02
N GLU A 149 1.21 -10.13 19.26
CA GLU A 149 1.66 -9.13 20.26
C GLU A 149 2.85 -8.29 19.76
N LYS A 150 3.73 -8.87 18.94
CA LYS A 150 4.85 -8.13 18.35
C LYS A 150 4.36 -7.11 17.32
N SER A 151 3.51 -7.54 16.39
CA SER A 151 2.89 -6.64 15.41
C SER A 151 1.91 -5.64 16.05
N TRP A 152 1.40 -5.91 17.25
CA TRP A 152 0.52 -4.96 17.94
C TRP A 152 1.24 -3.66 18.27
N VAL A 153 2.52 -3.75 18.63
CA VAL A 153 3.31 -2.63 19.15
C VAL A 153 4.36 -2.10 18.19
N ASN A 154 4.60 -2.76 17.05
CA ASN A 154 5.62 -2.31 16.10
C ASN A 154 5.24 -0.99 15.43
N LYS A 155 6.25 -0.17 15.17
CA LYS A 155 6.10 1.18 14.65
C LYS A 155 6.34 1.25 13.16
N TYR A 156 5.45 1.95 12.47
CA TYR A 156 5.61 2.25 11.05
C TYR A 156 4.76 3.43 10.59
N ASN A 157 5.03 3.90 9.38
CA ASN A 157 4.18 4.86 8.69
C ASN A 157 3.30 4.12 7.68
N GLU A 158 2.02 4.47 7.62
CA GLU A 158 1.17 4.15 6.49
C GLU A 158 1.22 5.27 5.45
N SER A 159 0.84 4.99 4.21
CA SER A 159 0.85 6.00 3.14
C SER A 159 -0.58 6.33 2.69
N PRO A 160 -1.19 7.40 3.20
CA PRO A 160 -2.50 7.84 2.73
C PRO A 160 -2.46 8.08 1.21
N GLN A 161 -3.42 7.49 0.49
CA GLN A 161 -3.47 7.54 -0.98
C GLN A 161 -3.41 8.98 -1.51
N ASP A 162 -4.06 9.91 -0.81
CA ASP A 162 -4.11 11.31 -1.19
C ASP A 162 -2.74 11.98 -1.02
N MET A 163 -2.02 11.72 0.07
CA MET A 163 -0.65 12.24 0.24
C MET A 163 0.29 11.73 -0.85
N VAL A 164 0.19 10.44 -1.22
CA VAL A 164 1.00 9.90 -2.33
C VAL A 164 0.68 10.63 -3.64
N ALA A 165 -0.61 10.92 -3.91
CA ALA A 165 -1.03 11.68 -5.07
C ALA A 165 -0.59 13.15 -5.03
N HIS A 166 -0.74 13.83 -3.90
CA HIS A 166 -0.34 15.22 -3.71
C HIS A 166 1.16 15.40 -3.81
N PHE A 167 1.96 14.53 -3.19
CA PHE A 167 3.41 14.53 -3.38
C PHE A 167 3.78 14.26 -4.84
N SER A 168 3.06 13.35 -5.52
CA SER A 168 3.32 13.07 -6.93
C SER A 168 3.10 14.30 -7.82
N ILE A 169 2.04 15.07 -7.54
CA ILE A 169 1.78 16.35 -8.21
C ILE A 169 2.89 17.35 -7.86
N HIS A 170 3.21 17.52 -6.57
CA HIS A 170 4.27 18.41 -6.09
C HIS A 170 5.60 18.14 -6.79
N ALA A 171 6.01 16.87 -6.85
CA ALA A 171 7.26 16.47 -7.46
C ALA A 171 7.29 16.78 -8.96
N SER A 172 6.17 16.58 -9.66
CA SER A 172 6.07 16.88 -11.10
C SER A 172 6.12 18.38 -11.43
N LEU A 173 5.72 19.23 -10.48
CA LEU A 173 5.71 20.69 -10.62
C LEU A 173 7.01 21.37 -10.17
N HIS A 174 7.89 20.64 -9.48
CA HIS A 174 9.17 21.16 -8.97
C HIS A 174 10.39 20.33 -9.41
N PRO A 175 10.57 20.06 -10.71
CA PRO A 175 11.65 19.21 -11.21
C PRO A 175 13.05 19.70 -10.80
N GLU A 176 13.24 20.99 -10.58
CA GLU A 176 14.49 21.57 -10.10
C GLU A 176 14.89 21.09 -8.69
N LYS A 177 13.93 20.59 -7.91
CA LYS A 177 14.14 20.04 -6.56
C LYS A 177 14.01 18.53 -6.50
N THR A 178 13.33 17.90 -7.46
CA THR A 178 12.89 16.50 -7.35
C THR A 178 13.45 15.57 -8.41
N ALA A 179 13.98 16.10 -9.53
CA ALA A 179 14.49 15.27 -10.61
C ALA A 179 15.62 14.33 -10.17
N SER A 180 15.56 13.10 -10.65
CA SER A 180 16.49 11.99 -10.41
C SER A 180 16.73 11.67 -8.92
N GLN A 181 15.72 11.92 -8.08
CA GLN A 181 15.75 11.61 -6.65
C GLN A 181 14.66 10.60 -6.27
N SER A 182 14.76 10.10 -5.04
CA SER A 182 13.81 9.17 -4.43
C SER A 182 13.26 9.78 -3.16
N PHE A 183 11.96 9.56 -2.91
CA PHE A 183 11.26 10.15 -1.77
C PHE A 183 10.35 9.13 -1.09
N ASN A 184 10.54 8.94 0.20
CA ASN A 184 9.55 8.33 1.07
C ASN A 184 8.36 9.27 1.21
N VAL A 185 7.16 8.69 1.15
CA VAL A 185 5.90 9.43 1.35
C VAL A 185 4.99 8.59 2.22
N GLY A 186 4.80 9.05 3.46
CA GLY A 186 3.96 8.42 4.47
C GLY A 186 3.28 9.48 5.32
N GLY A 187 2.19 9.10 5.98
CA GLY A 187 1.54 9.88 7.01
C GLY A 187 2.19 9.67 8.37
N GLN A 188 1.39 9.88 9.42
CA GLN A 188 1.81 9.76 10.82
C GLN A 188 2.45 8.39 11.13
N GLU A 189 3.50 8.39 11.96
CA GLU A 189 4.02 7.17 12.60
C GLU A 189 3.01 6.65 13.63
N ASP A 190 2.71 5.35 13.59
CA ASP A 190 1.78 4.70 14.50
C ASP A 190 2.09 3.21 14.67
N SER A 191 1.43 2.56 15.62
CA SER A 191 1.42 1.11 15.82
C SER A 191 0.00 0.56 15.64
N TRP A 192 -0.16 -0.75 15.48
CA TRP A 192 -1.51 -1.33 15.44
C TRP A 192 -2.31 -1.06 16.72
N SER A 193 -1.65 -0.90 17.86
CA SER A 193 -2.28 -0.51 19.12
C SER A 193 -2.93 0.88 19.13
N GLY A 194 -2.39 1.84 18.37
CA GLY A 194 -3.02 3.14 18.17
C GLY A 194 -4.13 3.10 17.11
N LYS A 195 -3.93 2.31 16.05
CA LYS A 195 -4.81 2.32 14.87
C LYS A 195 -6.04 1.45 14.99
N TRP A 196 -5.91 0.25 15.53
CA TRP A 196 -6.97 -0.75 15.50
C TRP A 196 -8.24 -0.29 16.24
N PRO A 197 -8.18 0.35 17.41
CA PRO A 197 -9.36 0.92 18.05
C PRO A 197 -10.04 1.98 17.17
N VAL A 198 -9.26 2.87 16.53
CA VAL A 198 -9.77 3.92 15.63
C VAL A 198 -10.47 3.33 14.41
N ILE A 199 -9.90 2.27 13.84
CA ILE A 199 -10.46 1.56 12.69
C ILE A 199 -11.77 0.86 13.08
N CYS A 200 -11.79 0.14 14.21
CA CYS A 200 -12.99 -0.58 14.70
C CYS A 200 -14.13 0.37 15.07
N ASP A 201 -13.81 1.50 15.72
CA ASP A 201 -14.79 2.53 16.12
C ASP A 201 -15.61 3.05 14.94
N TYR A 202 -14.98 3.22 13.76
CA TYR A 202 -15.69 3.63 12.53
C TYR A 202 -16.82 2.65 12.13
N PHE A 203 -16.67 1.36 12.47
CA PHE A 203 -17.68 0.33 12.24
C PHE A 203 -18.60 0.11 13.44
N GLY A 204 -18.44 0.86 14.53
CA GLY A 204 -19.19 0.67 15.77
C GLY A 204 -18.78 -0.60 16.52
N LEU A 205 -17.49 -0.94 16.50
CA LEU A 205 -16.89 -2.09 17.16
C LEU A 205 -15.88 -1.63 18.21
N ASP A 206 -15.67 -2.43 19.25
CA ASP A 206 -14.66 -2.18 20.28
C ASP A 206 -13.34 -2.89 19.91
N GLY A 207 -12.39 -2.15 19.33
CA GLY A 207 -11.11 -2.71 18.89
C GLY A 207 -10.15 -2.96 20.04
N THR A 208 -9.77 -4.21 20.26
CA THR A 208 -8.87 -4.61 21.37
C THR A 208 -7.55 -5.20 20.86
N GLY A 209 -6.61 -5.42 21.78
CA GLY A 209 -5.35 -6.12 21.48
C GLY A 209 -5.56 -7.55 20.96
N PRO A 210 -4.48 -8.21 20.51
CA PRO A 210 -4.55 -9.55 19.96
C PRO A 210 -5.01 -10.56 21.01
N GLU A 211 -5.80 -11.53 20.59
CA GLU A 211 -6.23 -12.65 21.42
C GLU A 211 -5.96 -13.98 20.72
N GLU A 212 -5.76 -15.02 21.52
CA GLU A 212 -5.57 -16.38 21.01
C GLU A 212 -6.77 -16.80 20.15
N ASN A 213 -6.50 -17.35 18.96
CA ASN A 213 -7.51 -17.76 17.98
C ASN A 213 -8.37 -16.63 17.37
N SER A 214 -7.92 -15.38 17.43
CA SER A 214 -8.57 -14.28 16.68
C SER A 214 -8.58 -14.61 15.19
N PRO A 215 -9.75 -14.60 14.52
CA PRO A 215 -9.84 -15.03 13.13
C PRO A 215 -9.15 -14.02 12.22
N GLN A 216 -8.36 -14.53 11.27
CA GLN A 216 -7.80 -13.70 10.21
C GLN A 216 -8.93 -13.11 9.35
N PRO A 217 -8.85 -11.84 8.88
CA PRO A 217 -9.93 -11.19 8.16
C PRO A 217 -10.45 -11.98 6.96
N GLY A 218 -9.55 -12.52 6.13
CA GLY A 218 -9.92 -13.33 4.97
C GLY A 218 -10.65 -14.63 5.35
N ALA A 219 -10.13 -15.35 6.35
CA ALA A 219 -10.75 -16.59 6.83
C ALA A 219 -12.13 -16.35 7.44
N TYR A 220 -12.30 -15.23 8.16
CA TYR A 220 -13.61 -14.83 8.69
C TYR A 220 -14.60 -14.52 7.57
N ILE A 221 -14.17 -13.76 6.56
CA ILE A 221 -15.01 -13.47 5.39
C ILE A 221 -15.43 -14.77 4.70
N ASP A 222 -14.50 -15.69 4.45
CA ASP A 222 -14.78 -16.97 3.81
C ASP A 222 -15.77 -17.83 4.60
N ALA A 223 -15.62 -17.88 5.93
CA ALA A 223 -16.51 -18.63 6.81
C ALA A 223 -17.94 -18.05 6.87
N HIS A 224 -18.08 -16.74 6.64
CA HIS A 224 -19.34 -16.00 6.76
C HIS A 224 -19.83 -15.40 5.41
N LYS A 225 -19.46 -16.02 4.28
CA LYS A 225 -19.85 -15.55 2.93
C LYS A 225 -21.36 -15.44 2.74
N LYS A 226 -22.13 -16.36 3.33
CA LYS A 226 -23.60 -16.35 3.22
C LYS A 226 -24.17 -15.08 3.86
N GLU A 227 -23.68 -14.72 5.03
CA GLU A 227 -24.06 -13.51 5.76
C GLU A 227 -23.63 -12.26 5.01
N TRP A 228 -22.48 -12.28 4.33
CA TRP A 228 -22.08 -11.20 3.43
C TRP A 228 -23.09 -11.01 2.30
N TYR A 229 -23.54 -12.07 1.63
CA TYR A 229 -24.51 -11.94 0.52
C TYR A 229 -25.86 -11.36 0.98
N GLU A 230 -26.30 -11.68 2.19
CA GLU A 230 -27.50 -11.06 2.77
C GLU A 230 -27.27 -9.58 3.10
N LEU A 231 -26.09 -9.22 3.62
CA LEU A 231 -25.70 -7.83 3.85
C LEU A 231 -25.64 -7.03 2.55
N GLU A 232 -25.03 -7.61 1.51
CA GLU A 232 -24.95 -7.06 0.15
C GLU A 232 -26.34 -6.75 -0.40
N LYS A 233 -27.26 -7.71 -0.29
CA LYS A 233 -28.65 -7.56 -0.74
C LYS A 233 -29.39 -6.51 0.08
N LYS A 234 -29.27 -6.54 1.41
CA LYS A 234 -29.96 -5.64 2.34
C LYS A 234 -29.58 -4.18 2.11
N HIS A 235 -28.29 -3.90 1.86
CA HIS A 235 -27.76 -2.54 1.68
C HIS A 235 -27.60 -2.13 0.22
N ASN A 236 -28.02 -2.98 -0.74
CA ASN A 236 -27.87 -2.75 -2.18
C ASN A 236 -26.41 -2.41 -2.57
N LEU A 237 -25.49 -3.24 -2.09
CA LEU A 237 -24.05 -3.10 -2.32
C LEU A 237 -23.66 -3.62 -3.70
N LYS A 238 -22.47 -3.21 -4.16
CA LYS A 238 -21.82 -3.74 -5.35
C LYS A 238 -21.55 -5.24 -5.14
N LYS A 239 -21.96 -6.04 -6.13
CA LYS A 239 -21.79 -7.50 -6.09
C LYS A 239 -20.34 -7.93 -6.25
N GLY A 240 -20.00 -9.02 -5.56
CA GLY A 240 -18.74 -9.76 -5.77
C GLY A 240 -17.52 -9.13 -5.09
N SER A 241 -17.73 -8.23 -4.12
CA SER A 241 -16.63 -7.61 -3.37
C SER A 241 -15.79 -8.63 -2.58
N VAL A 242 -16.41 -9.71 -2.09
CA VAL A 242 -15.75 -10.82 -1.36
C VAL A 242 -15.37 -12.02 -2.24
N ASP A 243 -15.77 -12.01 -3.52
CA ASP A 243 -15.54 -13.10 -4.48
C ASP A 243 -14.45 -12.76 -5.50
N SER A 244 -13.75 -11.65 -5.30
CA SER A 244 -12.82 -11.15 -6.28
C SER A 244 -11.50 -11.92 -6.28
N ASP A 245 -11.24 -12.65 -7.37
CA ASP A 245 -9.96 -13.32 -7.65
C ASP A 245 -8.74 -12.38 -7.76
N ILE A 246 -8.96 -11.06 -7.80
CA ILE A 246 -7.89 -10.05 -7.80
C ILE A 246 -7.24 -9.93 -6.42
N THR A 247 -8.01 -10.08 -5.33
CA THR A 247 -7.52 -9.81 -3.97
C THR A 247 -6.52 -10.89 -3.58
N HIS A 248 -5.31 -10.50 -3.15
CA HIS A 248 -4.30 -11.46 -2.72
C HIS A 248 -4.63 -11.96 -1.29
N PRO A 249 -5.01 -13.25 -1.11
CA PRO A 249 -5.58 -13.73 0.14
C PRO A 249 -4.60 -13.74 1.33
N GLY A 250 -3.29 -13.67 1.07
CA GLY A 250 -2.27 -13.61 2.12
C GLY A 250 -1.81 -12.19 2.49
N PHE A 251 -2.25 -11.15 1.78
CA PHE A 251 -1.65 -9.82 1.92
C PHE A 251 -1.87 -9.21 3.31
N GLN A 252 -3.11 -9.29 3.83
CA GLN A 252 -3.44 -8.83 5.17
C GLN A 252 -2.65 -9.58 6.25
N TYR A 253 -2.40 -10.88 6.07
CA TYR A 253 -1.61 -11.66 7.01
C TYR A 253 -0.16 -11.19 7.05
N VAL A 254 0.44 -10.89 5.89
CA VAL A 254 1.79 -10.33 5.82
C VAL A 254 1.85 -9.00 6.58
N ILE A 255 0.93 -8.08 6.32
CA ILE A 255 0.97 -6.73 6.92
C ILE A 255 0.61 -6.71 8.41
N MET A 256 -0.36 -7.53 8.83
CA MET A 256 -0.89 -7.50 10.19
C MET A 256 -0.20 -8.47 11.15
N THR A 257 0.47 -9.51 10.63
CA THR A 257 1.04 -10.59 11.45
C THR A 257 2.53 -10.77 11.25
N LEU A 258 3.00 -10.82 10.00
CA LEU A 258 4.43 -11.09 9.70
C LEU A 258 5.29 -9.84 9.80
N PHE A 259 4.77 -8.67 9.42
CA PHE A 259 5.49 -7.40 9.60
C PHE A 259 5.38 -6.94 11.06
N ASP A 260 6.04 -7.69 11.95
CA ASP A 260 5.99 -7.56 13.41
C ASP A 260 7.21 -6.83 14.03
N PHE A 261 7.91 -6.06 13.19
CA PHE A 261 9.12 -5.31 13.52
C PHE A 261 9.00 -3.83 13.15
N ASP A 262 9.76 -2.98 13.82
CA ASP A 262 9.80 -1.54 13.55
C ASP A 262 10.39 -1.26 12.15
N ARG A 263 9.75 -0.36 11.41
CA ARG A 263 10.14 -0.01 10.03
C ARG A 263 9.69 1.39 9.62
N GLN A 264 9.55 2.30 10.58
CA GLN A 264 9.23 3.71 10.33
C GLN A 264 10.16 4.34 9.29
N MET A 265 9.60 5.20 8.44
CA MET A 265 10.29 5.89 7.35
C MET A 265 10.57 7.35 7.73
N SER A 266 11.69 7.88 7.25
CA SER A 266 11.99 9.30 7.33
C SER A 266 11.31 10.06 6.20
N MET A 267 10.57 11.12 6.52
CA MET A 267 10.03 12.09 5.54
C MET A 267 10.97 13.27 5.29
N GLU A 268 12.21 13.22 5.79
CA GLU A 268 13.16 14.33 5.72
C GLU A 268 13.42 14.80 4.28
N ALA A 269 13.51 13.88 3.30
CA ALA A 269 13.76 14.24 1.90
C ALA A 269 12.56 14.96 1.26
N SER A 270 11.33 14.49 1.48
CA SER A 270 10.11 15.14 0.96
C SER A 270 9.90 16.51 1.61
N HIS A 271 10.19 16.64 2.90
CA HIS A 271 10.15 17.93 3.63
C HIS A 271 11.18 18.93 3.07
N LYS A 272 12.41 18.48 2.76
CA LYS A 272 13.47 19.35 2.20
C LYS A 272 13.10 19.95 0.84
N VAL A 273 12.26 19.28 0.05
CA VAL A 273 11.76 19.81 -1.22
C VAL A 273 10.48 20.63 -1.07
N GLY A 274 10.06 20.92 0.16
CA GLY A 274 8.96 21.82 0.51
C GLY A 274 7.59 21.15 0.62
N TYR A 275 7.51 19.82 0.66
CA TYR A 275 6.27 19.11 0.89
C TYR A 275 6.13 18.75 2.38
N THR A 276 5.10 19.29 3.05
CA THR A 276 4.91 19.14 4.51
C THR A 276 3.48 18.79 4.89
N GLU A 277 2.71 18.21 3.95
CA GLU A 277 1.38 17.71 4.25
C GLU A 277 1.49 16.52 5.23
N GLU A 278 0.55 16.45 6.17
CA GLU A 278 0.48 15.38 7.16
C GLU A 278 -0.98 14.94 7.30
N ILE A 279 -1.25 13.67 7.03
CA ILE A 279 -2.55 13.03 7.27
C ILE A 279 -2.36 12.00 8.38
N GLY A 280 -3.14 12.14 9.44
CA GLY A 280 -3.15 11.19 10.56
C GLY A 280 -3.93 9.91 10.28
N THR A 281 -3.71 8.89 11.10
CA THR A 281 -4.35 7.56 10.99
C THR A 281 -5.87 7.68 10.77
N LYS A 282 -6.57 8.37 11.67
CA LYS A 282 -8.03 8.46 11.64
C LYS A 282 -8.52 8.98 10.29
N GLU A 283 -7.95 10.08 9.82
CA GLU A 283 -8.35 10.69 8.56
C GLU A 283 -8.07 9.78 7.35
N ALA A 284 -6.89 9.15 7.31
CA ALA A 284 -6.52 8.24 6.21
C ALA A 284 -7.51 7.06 6.07
N TRP A 285 -7.80 6.39 7.18
CA TRP A 285 -8.67 5.22 7.20
C TRP A 285 -10.15 5.58 6.96
N THR A 286 -10.66 6.59 7.66
CA THR A 286 -12.06 7.01 7.50
C THR A 286 -12.34 7.55 6.11
N THR A 287 -11.41 8.30 5.50
CA THR A 287 -11.52 8.74 4.10
C THR A 287 -11.61 7.56 3.13
N ALA A 288 -10.78 6.52 3.31
CA ALA A 288 -10.84 5.32 2.47
C ALA A 288 -12.19 4.60 2.63
N PHE A 289 -12.68 4.45 3.85
CA PHE A 289 -13.97 3.80 4.12
C PHE A 289 -15.17 4.61 3.63
N ASP A 290 -15.16 5.93 3.79
CA ASP A 290 -16.22 6.81 3.28
C ASP A 290 -16.32 6.73 1.75
N ARG A 291 -15.18 6.66 1.05
CA ARG A 291 -15.14 6.43 -0.39
C ARG A 291 -15.73 5.07 -0.77
N MET A 292 -15.46 4.02 0.02
CA MET A 292 -16.04 2.69 -0.18
C MET A 292 -17.56 2.67 0.08
N ARG A 293 -18.05 3.35 1.14
CA ARG A 293 -19.48 3.55 1.41
C ARG A 293 -20.17 4.27 0.25
N LYS A 294 -19.58 5.38 -0.20
CA LYS A 294 -20.09 6.15 -1.35
C LYS A 294 -20.16 5.31 -2.64
N ALA A 295 -19.19 4.42 -2.82
CA ALA A 295 -19.16 3.47 -3.94
C ALA A 295 -20.00 2.21 -3.72
N LYS A 296 -20.69 2.10 -2.58
CA LYS A 296 -21.49 0.94 -2.14
C LYS A 296 -20.70 -0.36 -2.11
N VAL A 297 -19.41 -0.31 -1.78
CA VAL A 297 -18.58 -1.52 -1.55
C VAL A 297 -18.86 -2.11 -0.16
N ILE A 298 -19.15 -1.24 0.81
CA ILE A 298 -19.58 -1.56 2.17
C ILE A 298 -20.86 -0.79 2.52
N PRO A 299 -21.64 -1.21 3.54
CA PRO A 299 -22.82 -0.49 4.04
C PRO A 299 -22.57 0.96 4.45
#